data_AF-A0A4W5J7Y2-F1
#
_entry.id   AF-A0A4W5J7Y2-F1
#
_cell.length_a   1.000
_cell.length_b   1.000
_cell.length_c   1.000
_cell.angle_alpha   90.00
_cell.angle_beta   90.00
_cell.angle_gamma   90.00
#
_symmetry.space_group_name_H-M   'P 1'
#
loop_
_entity.id
_entity.type
_entity.pdbx_description
1 polymer ?
#
loop_
_entity_poly.entity_id
_entity_poly.type
_entity_poly.pdbx_seq_one_letter_code
_entity_poly.pdbx_strand_id
1 'polypeptide(L)'
;MERDAGDGDLLDCPWVPVCISGSQLLAKTWFGDTAYRILLTDLHSVWEEEMDTRAIQDRAQELNRRLRAPVHAFFSHMCEVAHPCLSGQVDGGVKDRGAPQFSLNHHGGDINLKLKSELAGVPFYWEFHCTPAPVALVCSQLVRPLLLMSRLLQRQVGQLGALLARKDTELQDYRDNGAVLSRERLQTELFEEQSYRENFLTQTVPQVCARQGGLGFDSELQELYSAVTSYGNTNTRKRNISERHASKEDESATEDRDPNHAASSTQPPGEEVNHGLGQLDQGEKRQTGQGDRATDSERPNEEQTKVPMAAAADRPAARPKKKKAKGLFG
;
A
#
# COMPACT_ATOMS: atom_id res chain seq x y z
N MET A 1 -1.87 0.67 28.85
CA MET A 1 -0.81 0.91 27.84
C MET A 1 -1.51 1.34 26.57
N GLU A 2 -1.71 2.65 26.42
CA GLU A 2 -2.22 3.22 25.16
C GLU A 2 -1.10 3.07 24.12
N ARG A 3 -1.37 2.33 23.05
CA ARG A 3 -0.55 2.41 21.85
C ARG A 3 -0.95 3.71 21.15
N ASP A 4 -0.03 4.65 21.12
CA ASP A 4 -0.08 5.78 20.19
C ASP A 4 -0.19 5.18 18.78
N ALA A 5 -1.28 5.48 18.07
CA ALA A 5 -1.56 4.94 16.75
C ALA A 5 -0.57 5.56 15.77
N GLY A 6 0.62 4.97 15.64
CA GLY A 6 1.61 5.46 14.70
C GLY A 6 1.06 5.45 13.28
N ASP A 7 1.58 6.33 12.41
CA ASP A 7 1.30 6.38 10.97
C ASP A 7 1.31 5.00 10.27
N GLY A 8 2.01 4.02 10.85
CA GLY A 8 2.07 2.65 10.39
C GLY A 8 0.75 1.88 10.44
N ASP A 9 -0.18 2.21 11.34
CA ASP A 9 -1.45 1.47 11.46
C ASP A 9 -2.45 1.91 10.39
N LEU A 10 -2.43 3.19 10.01
CA LEU A 10 -3.21 3.70 8.89
C LEU A 10 -2.66 3.18 7.55
N LEU A 11 -1.35 3.08 7.38
CA LEU A 11 -0.74 2.58 6.13
C LEU A 11 -1.21 1.16 5.75
N ASP A 12 -1.49 0.33 6.74
CA ASP A 12 -1.94 -1.06 6.56
C ASP A 12 -3.43 -1.12 6.12
N CYS A 13 -4.19 -0.02 6.22
CA CYS A 13 -5.58 0.08 5.73
C CYS A 13 -5.65 0.36 4.21
N PRO A 14 -6.60 -0.23 3.48
CA PRO A 14 -6.82 0.09 2.07
C PRO A 14 -7.57 1.41 1.89
N TRP A 15 -7.41 2.03 0.72
CA TRP A 15 -8.36 3.05 0.25
C TRP A 15 -9.56 2.37 -0.40
N VAL A 16 -10.76 2.72 0.01
CA VAL A 16 -12.00 2.14 -0.50
C VAL A 16 -12.90 3.22 -1.09
N PRO A 17 -13.55 2.98 -2.23
CA PRO A 17 -14.54 3.91 -2.77
C PRO A 17 -15.80 3.89 -1.89
N VAL A 18 -16.29 5.08 -1.56
CA VAL A 18 -17.52 5.28 -0.79
C VAL A 18 -18.39 6.33 -1.46
N CYS A 19 -19.71 6.13 -1.40
CA CYS A 19 -20.69 7.09 -1.86
C CYS A 19 -21.46 7.64 -0.66
N ILE A 20 -21.18 8.90 -0.31
CA ILE A 20 -21.77 9.55 0.85
C ILE A 20 -22.61 10.73 0.37
N SER A 21 -23.93 10.63 0.55
CA SER A 21 -24.88 11.69 0.15
C SER A 21 -24.80 12.07 -1.33
N GLY A 22 -24.41 11.14 -2.20
CA GLY A 22 -24.24 11.38 -3.64
C GLY A 22 -22.84 11.84 -4.04
N SER A 23 -21.96 12.15 -3.07
CA SER A 23 -20.56 12.45 -3.31
C SER A 23 -19.73 11.17 -3.35
N GLN A 24 -18.92 11.02 -4.40
CA GLN A 24 -17.96 9.92 -4.54
C GLN A 24 -16.65 10.31 -3.85
N LEU A 25 -16.22 9.54 -2.86
CA LEU A 25 -14.97 9.74 -2.13
C LEU A 25 -14.17 8.44 -2.07
N LEU A 26 -12.86 8.54 -1.93
CA LEU A 26 -12.06 7.44 -1.37
C LEU A 26 -11.95 7.66 0.13
N ALA A 27 -12.26 6.63 0.91
CA ALA A 27 -12.09 6.61 2.35
C ALA A 27 -10.97 5.65 2.73
N LYS A 28 -10.22 6.02 3.75
CA LYS A 28 -9.24 5.15 4.40
C LYS A 28 -9.36 5.36 5.89
N THR A 29 -9.76 4.32 6.60
CA THR A 29 -10.18 4.43 8.00
C THR A 29 -9.49 3.38 8.84
N TRP A 30 -9.07 3.81 10.03
CA TRP A 30 -8.53 2.96 11.07
C TRP A 30 -9.34 3.20 12.35
N PHE A 31 -9.87 2.12 12.93
CA PHE A 31 -10.57 2.13 14.21
C PHE A 31 -9.80 1.24 15.19
N GLY A 32 -9.27 1.83 16.25
CA GLY A 32 -8.62 1.13 17.36
C GLY A 32 -9.62 0.72 18.45
N ASP A 33 -9.15 0.65 19.70
CA ASP A 33 -10.02 0.30 20.84
C ASP A 33 -10.90 1.49 21.28
N THR A 34 -10.31 2.69 21.35
CA THR A 34 -10.97 3.97 21.69
C THR A 34 -10.28 5.15 21.00
N ALA A 35 -9.80 4.93 19.80
CA ALA A 35 -9.18 5.95 18.96
C ALA A 35 -9.49 5.64 17.50
N TYR A 36 -9.53 6.66 16.66
CA TYR A 36 -9.69 6.45 15.23
C TYR A 36 -8.92 7.48 14.42
N ARG A 37 -8.66 7.11 13.17
CA ARG A 37 -8.13 8.01 12.17
C ARG A 37 -8.82 7.78 10.84
N ILE A 38 -9.24 8.86 10.20
CA ILE A 38 -9.96 8.82 8.94
C ILE A 38 -9.27 9.74 7.96
N LEU A 39 -9.11 9.25 6.74
CA LEU A 39 -8.73 10.01 5.58
C LEU A 39 -9.83 9.92 4.53
N LEU A 40 -10.16 11.06 3.94
CA LEU A 40 -11.14 11.19 2.87
C LEU A 40 -10.51 11.97 1.72
N THR A 41 -10.82 11.59 0.48
CA THR A 41 -10.44 12.39 -0.69
C THR A 41 -11.48 12.28 -1.80
N ASP A 42 -11.76 13.41 -2.45
CA ASP A 42 -12.52 13.51 -3.70
C ASP A 42 -11.60 13.59 -4.93
N LEU A 43 -10.31 13.28 -4.74
CA LEU A 43 -9.21 13.45 -5.71
C LEU A 43 -8.83 14.89 -6.04
N HIS A 44 -9.52 15.89 -5.47
CA HIS A 44 -9.14 17.30 -5.52
C HIS A 44 -8.47 17.76 -4.23
N SER A 45 -8.98 17.29 -3.09
CA SER A 45 -8.47 17.58 -1.76
C SER A 45 -8.41 16.30 -0.93
N VAL A 46 -7.59 16.34 0.12
CA VAL A 46 -7.45 15.24 1.07
C VAL A 46 -7.73 15.84 2.44
N TRP A 47 -8.62 15.20 3.20
CA TRP A 47 -8.98 15.59 4.55
C TRP A 47 -8.62 14.49 5.52
N GLU A 48 -8.22 14.89 6.72
CA GLU A 48 -7.98 13.97 7.83
C GLU A 48 -8.77 14.35 9.07
N GLU A 49 -9.09 13.35 9.87
CA GLU A 49 -9.42 13.52 11.28
C GLU A 49 -8.72 12.43 12.09
N GLU A 50 -8.14 12.82 13.21
CA GLU A 50 -7.58 11.92 14.22
C GLU A 50 -8.23 12.23 15.57
N MET A 51 -8.63 11.18 16.29
CA MET A 51 -9.36 11.31 17.53
C MET A 51 -8.88 10.27 18.54
N ASP A 52 -8.58 10.76 19.74
CA ASP A 52 -8.21 9.96 20.89
C ASP A 52 -9.41 9.70 21.84
N THR A 53 -9.18 8.91 22.87
CA THR A 53 -10.21 8.55 23.86
C THR A 53 -10.89 9.78 24.49
N ARG A 54 -10.13 10.85 24.78
CA ARG A 54 -10.64 12.04 25.47
C ARG A 54 -11.49 12.87 24.53
N ALA A 55 -10.99 13.15 23.33
CA ALA A 55 -11.71 13.88 22.31
C ALA A 55 -13.00 13.14 21.91
N ILE A 56 -12.96 11.81 21.84
CA ILE A 56 -14.16 11.00 21.59
C ILE A 56 -15.19 11.19 22.70
N GLN A 57 -14.76 11.10 23.96
CA GLN A 57 -15.64 11.27 25.11
C GLN A 57 -16.27 12.68 25.15
N ASP A 58 -15.48 13.72 24.92
CA ASP A 58 -15.96 15.11 24.95
C ASP A 58 -17.00 15.35 23.86
N ARG A 59 -16.72 14.91 22.63
CA ARG A 59 -17.66 15.04 21.50
C ARG A 59 -18.91 14.18 21.70
N ALA A 60 -18.77 12.97 22.25
CA ALA A 60 -19.90 12.11 22.57
C ALA A 60 -20.86 12.79 23.55
N GLN A 61 -20.33 13.43 24.60
CA GLN A 61 -21.12 14.19 25.58
C GLN A 61 -21.76 15.44 24.97
N GLU A 62 -21.05 16.14 24.09
CA GLU A 62 -21.57 17.33 23.41
C GLU A 62 -22.77 16.99 22.52
N LEU A 63 -22.62 15.98 21.65
CA LEU A 63 -23.62 15.59 20.65
C LEU A 63 -24.76 14.76 21.25
N ASN A 64 -24.50 13.97 22.30
CA ASN A 64 -25.46 13.02 22.87
C ASN A 64 -25.66 13.28 24.37
N ARG A 65 -26.02 14.52 24.76
CA ARG A 65 -26.15 14.98 26.16
C ARG A 65 -27.02 14.12 27.09
N ARG A 66 -27.92 13.31 26.54
CA ARG A 66 -28.83 12.43 27.30
C ARG A 66 -28.29 11.01 27.47
N LEU A 67 -27.28 10.64 26.70
CA LEU A 67 -26.72 9.31 26.64
C LEU A 67 -25.56 9.22 27.63
N ARG A 68 -25.70 8.38 28.65
CA ARG A 68 -24.67 8.12 29.66
C ARG A 68 -24.11 6.72 29.45
N ALA A 69 -23.06 6.61 28.66
CA ALA A 69 -22.35 5.37 28.42
C ALA A 69 -20.84 5.57 28.63
N PRO A 70 -20.11 4.52 29.07
CA PRO A 70 -18.65 4.52 29.02
C PRO A 70 -18.16 4.76 27.58
N VAL A 71 -17.05 5.48 27.42
CA VAL A 71 -16.51 5.86 26.10
C VAL A 71 -16.30 4.66 25.18
N HIS A 72 -15.83 3.52 25.70
CA HIS A 72 -15.64 2.30 24.90
C HIS A 72 -16.95 1.78 24.30
N ALA A 73 -18.04 1.79 25.07
CA ALA A 73 -19.32 1.26 24.62
C ALA A 73 -19.95 2.20 23.59
N PHE A 74 -19.80 3.51 23.81
CA PHE A 74 -20.19 4.52 22.83
C PHE A 74 -19.41 4.36 21.52
N PHE A 75 -18.09 4.22 21.63
CA PHE A 75 -17.20 4.11 20.48
C PHE A 75 -17.39 2.81 19.71
N SER A 76 -17.62 1.68 20.38
CA SER A 76 -17.98 0.40 19.74
C SER A 76 -19.22 0.56 18.87
N HIS A 77 -20.29 1.16 19.42
CA HIS A 77 -21.50 1.41 18.63
C HIS A 77 -21.23 2.36 17.45
N MET A 78 -20.45 3.43 17.66
CA MET A 78 -20.07 4.35 16.59
C MET A 78 -19.37 3.61 15.45
N CYS A 79 -18.39 2.76 15.77
CA CYS A 79 -17.70 1.93 14.78
C CYS A 79 -18.65 0.97 14.05
N GLU A 80 -19.54 0.29 14.78
CA GLU A 80 -20.54 -0.62 14.19
C GLU A 80 -21.43 0.06 13.15
N VAL A 81 -21.85 1.31 13.40
CA VAL A 81 -22.71 2.04 12.46
C VAL A 81 -21.93 2.81 11.39
N ALA A 82 -20.69 3.21 11.66
CA ALA A 82 -19.85 3.98 10.76
C ALA A 82 -19.15 3.09 9.72
N HIS A 83 -18.64 1.94 10.17
CA HIS A 83 -17.77 1.07 9.38
C HIS A 83 -18.40 0.63 8.06
N PRO A 84 -19.66 0.15 7.97
CA PRO A 84 -20.21 -0.32 6.70
C PRO A 84 -20.20 0.75 5.59
N CYS A 85 -20.45 2.01 5.94
CA CYS A 85 -20.42 3.11 4.98
C CYS A 85 -18.98 3.48 4.60
N LEU A 86 -18.10 3.58 5.60
CA LEU A 86 -16.70 3.97 5.41
C LEU A 86 -15.81 2.86 4.84
N SER A 87 -16.29 1.62 4.83
CA SER A 87 -15.64 0.45 4.22
C SER A 87 -16.16 0.13 2.81
N GLY A 88 -17.03 0.97 2.24
CA GLY A 88 -17.60 0.77 0.90
C GLY A 88 -18.65 -0.35 0.80
N GLN A 89 -19.20 -0.81 1.92
CA GLN A 89 -20.12 -1.96 1.96
C GLN A 89 -21.60 -1.57 1.77
N VAL A 90 -21.94 -0.28 1.89
CA VAL A 90 -23.33 0.20 1.76
C VAL A 90 -23.58 0.78 0.37
N ASP A 91 -24.19 -0.02 -0.50
CA ASP A 91 -24.89 0.50 -1.68
C ASP A 91 -26.14 1.24 -1.22
N GLY A 92 -26.31 2.49 -1.67
CA GLY A 92 -27.35 3.44 -1.26
C GLY A 92 -28.80 3.07 -1.63
N GLY A 93 -29.17 1.79 -1.62
CA GLY A 93 -30.44 1.27 -2.13
C GLY A 93 -31.51 0.94 -1.09
N VAL A 94 -31.17 0.69 0.18
CA VAL A 94 -32.17 0.28 1.18
C VAL A 94 -32.22 1.30 2.32
N LYS A 95 -33.10 2.29 2.16
CA LYS A 95 -33.52 3.19 3.25
C LYS A 95 -34.43 2.41 4.20
N ASP A 96 -33.88 1.51 4.99
CA ASP A 96 -34.62 0.99 6.14
C ASP A 96 -34.75 2.10 7.18
N ARG A 97 -35.89 2.16 7.87
CA ARG A 97 -36.24 3.27 8.78
C ARG A 97 -35.35 3.34 10.02
N GLY A 98 -34.52 2.32 10.25
CA GLY A 98 -33.49 2.25 11.30
C GLY A 98 -32.03 2.21 10.80
N ALA A 99 -31.79 2.36 9.49
CA ALA A 99 -30.43 2.37 8.95
C ALA A 99 -29.70 3.68 9.30
N PRO A 100 -28.36 3.64 9.52
CA PRO A 100 -27.58 4.84 9.78
C PRO A 100 -27.64 5.79 8.58
N GLN A 101 -27.95 7.05 8.85
CA GLN A 101 -28.03 8.12 7.86
C GLN A 101 -26.76 8.96 7.88
N PHE A 102 -26.14 9.12 6.72
CA PHE A 102 -24.98 9.99 6.53
C PHE A 102 -25.34 11.25 5.76
N SER A 103 -24.82 12.39 6.21
CA SER A 103 -24.80 13.65 5.45
C SER A 103 -23.41 14.26 5.40
N LEU A 104 -22.99 14.71 4.23
CA LEU A 104 -21.69 15.36 4.02
C LEU A 104 -21.89 16.86 3.78
N ASN A 105 -21.17 17.69 4.54
CA ASN A 105 -21.17 19.14 4.36
C ASN A 105 -19.74 19.66 4.16
N HIS A 106 -19.57 20.62 3.25
CA HIS A 106 -18.31 21.33 3.06
C HIS A 106 -18.37 22.69 3.75
N HIS A 107 -17.36 23.03 4.53
CA HIS A 107 -17.29 24.32 5.22
C HIS A 107 -15.86 24.84 5.28
N GLY A 108 -15.58 25.96 4.59
CA GLY A 108 -14.31 26.67 4.74
C GLY A 108 -13.05 25.89 4.35
N GLY A 109 -13.18 24.87 3.51
CA GLY A 109 -12.07 23.95 3.15
C GLY A 109 -12.07 22.66 3.95
N ASP A 110 -12.84 22.58 5.03
CA ASP A 110 -13.07 21.37 5.83
C ASP A 110 -14.28 20.60 5.31
N ILE A 111 -14.37 19.33 5.70
CA ILE A 111 -15.58 18.52 5.52
C ILE A 111 -16.10 18.00 6.85
N ASN A 112 -17.41 18.06 7.02
CA ASN A 112 -18.12 17.52 8.17
C ASN A 112 -19.03 16.39 7.69
N LEU A 113 -18.70 15.17 8.11
CA LEU A 113 -19.53 13.99 7.88
C LEU A 113 -20.39 13.73 9.12
N LYS A 114 -21.69 13.96 9.00
CA LYS A 114 -22.66 13.70 10.06
C LYS A 114 -23.22 12.30 9.91
N LEU A 115 -23.23 11.58 11.01
CA LEU A 115 -23.81 10.26 11.18
C LEU A 115 -24.96 10.36 12.18
N LYS A 116 -26.12 9.89 11.76
CA LYS A 116 -27.30 9.74 12.60
C LYS A 116 -27.75 8.28 12.60
N SER A 117 -27.81 7.67 13.77
CA SER A 117 -28.30 6.30 13.96
C SER A 117 -29.22 6.23 15.19
N GLU A 118 -29.57 5.01 15.58
CA GLU A 118 -30.35 4.73 16.78
C GLU A 118 -29.61 3.69 17.64
N LEU A 119 -29.54 3.95 18.95
CA LEU A 119 -29.05 3.01 19.94
C LEU A 119 -30.20 2.69 20.91
N ALA A 120 -30.77 1.48 20.79
CA ALA A 120 -31.84 0.98 21.66
C ALA A 120 -33.04 1.94 21.81
N GLY A 121 -33.59 2.47 20.70
CA GLY A 121 -34.70 3.43 20.74
C GLY A 121 -34.28 4.89 20.90
N VAL A 122 -33.00 5.16 21.19
CA VAL A 122 -32.49 6.51 21.45
C VAL A 122 -31.72 7.03 20.23
N PRO A 123 -32.00 8.25 19.74
CA PRO A 123 -31.22 8.86 18.68
C PRO A 123 -29.74 8.98 19.06
N PHE A 124 -28.87 8.55 18.17
CA PHE A 124 -27.42 8.62 18.29
C PHE A 124 -26.85 9.51 17.18
N TYR A 125 -25.95 10.42 17.55
CA TYR A 125 -25.34 11.38 16.64
C TYR A 125 -23.83 11.35 16.76
N TRP A 126 -23.16 11.40 15.61
CA TRP A 126 -21.73 11.61 15.52
C TRP A 126 -21.42 12.56 14.36
N GLU A 127 -20.36 13.34 14.49
CA GLU A 127 -19.84 14.19 13.43
C GLU A 127 -18.34 13.94 13.31
N PHE A 128 -17.86 13.62 12.11
CA PHE A 128 -16.44 13.58 11.79
C PHE A 128 -16.05 14.95 11.21
N HIS A 129 -15.14 15.65 11.88
CA HIS A 129 -14.68 16.98 11.52
C HIS A 129 -13.32 16.85 10.83
N CYS A 130 -13.32 16.62 9.52
CA CYS A 130 -12.09 16.41 8.79
C CYS A 130 -11.55 17.73 8.22
N THR A 131 -10.32 18.06 8.58
CA THR A 131 -9.60 19.25 8.10
C THR A 131 -8.63 18.88 6.98
N PRO A 132 -8.18 19.82 6.14
CA PRO A 132 -7.17 19.56 5.11
C PRO A 132 -5.95 18.82 5.66
N ALA A 133 -5.63 17.68 5.04
CA ALA A 133 -4.53 16.83 5.47
C ALA A 133 -3.17 17.50 5.22
N PRO A 134 -2.20 17.37 6.14
CA PRO A 134 -0.84 17.83 5.94
C PRO A 134 -0.20 17.22 4.69
N VAL A 135 0.60 18.00 3.96
CA VAL A 135 1.27 17.54 2.73
C VAL A 135 2.14 16.30 2.97
N ALA A 136 2.77 16.20 4.14
CA ALA A 136 3.57 15.03 4.51
C ALA A 136 2.73 13.74 4.53
N LEU A 137 1.49 13.83 5.02
CA LEU A 137 0.56 12.71 5.07
C LEU A 137 0.03 12.36 3.69
N VAL A 138 -0.32 13.36 2.88
CA VAL A 138 -0.71 13.13 1.47
C VAL A 138 0.43 12.43 0.71
N CYS A 139 1.68 12.86 0.96
CA CYS A 139 2.86 12.24 0.37
C CYS A 139 3.03 10.77 0.79
N SER A 140 2.84 10.46 2.08
CA SER A 140 3.04 9.11 2.61
C SER A 140 1.90 8.15 2.26
N GLN A 141 0.66 8.64 2.23
CA GLN A 141 -0.54 7.82 2.03
C GLN A 141 -0.97 7.70 0.56
N LEU A 142 -0.61 8.65 -0.31
CA LEU A 142 -1.01 8.64 -1.73
C LEU A 142 0.21 8.70 -2.66
N VAL A 143 0.98 9.79 -2.62
CA VAL A 143 1.99 10.05 -3.66
C VAL A 143 3.07 8.97 -3.74
N ARG A 144 3.70 8.62 -2.61
CA ARG A 144 4.77 7.62 -2.59
C ARG A 144 4.27 6.22 -2.96
N PRO A 145 3.16 5.70 -2.38
CA PRO A 145 2.59 4.43 -2.81
C PRO A 145 2.24 4.41 -4.30
N LEU A 146 1.55 5.42 -4.82
CA LEU A 146 1.12 5.45 -6.23
C LEU A 146 2.31 5.49 -7.20
N LEU A 147 3.37 6.26 -6.88
CA LEU A 147 4.60 6.25 -7.69
C LEU A 147 5.29 4.88 -7.69
N LEU A 148 5.29 4.20 -6.54
CA LEU A 148 5.86 2.86 -6.44
C LEU A 148 5.01 1.83 -7.20
N MET A 149 3.68 1.89 -7.11
CA MET A 149 2.75 1.07 -7.89
C MET A 149 2.98 1.28 -9.39
N SER A 150 3.10 2.53 -9.84
CA SER A 150 3.36 2.89 -11.23
C SER A 150 4.66 2.25 -11.74
N ARG A 151 5.72 2.27 -10.91
CA ARG A 151 6.99 1.61 -11.23
C ARG A 151 6.86 0.09 -11.29
N LEU A 152 6.08 -0.52 -10.40
CA LEU A 152 5.86 -1.97 -10.37
C LEU A 152 5.05 -2.42 -11.60
N LEU A 153 3.98 -1.71 -11.93
CA LEU A 153 3.17 -1.96 -13.14
C LEU A 153 4.03 -1.82 -14.40
N GLN A 154 4.89 -0.80 -14.49
CA GLN A 154 5.82 -0.66 -15.61
C GLN A 154 6.79 -1.84 -15.73
N ARG A 155 7.29 -2.36 -14.60
CA ARG A 155 8.14 -3.56 -14.59
C ARG A 155 7.38 -4.81 -15.02
N GLN A 156 6.13 -4.96 -14.57
CA GLN A 156 5.25 -6.06 -14.97
C GLN A 156 5.01 -6.05 -16.48
N VAL A 157 4.72 -4.88 -17.07
CA VAL A 157 4.57 -4.72 -18.53
C VAL A 157 5.85 -5.16 -19.25
N GLY A 158 7.03 -4.74 -18.79
CA GLY A 158 8.30 -5.17 -19.39
C GLY A 158 8.56 -6.68 -19.27
N GLN A 159 8.21 -7.29 -18.12
CA GLN A 159 8.33 -8.74 -17.93
C GLN A 159 7.38 -9.53 -18.85
N LEU A 160 6.16 -9.03 -19.04
CA LEU A 160 5.20 -9.61 -19.99
C LEU A 160 5.67 -9.46 -21.43
N GLY A 161 6.23 -8.30 -21.81
CA GLY A 161 6.83 -8.10 -23.14
C GLY A 161 7.97 -9.09 -23.41
N ALA A 162 8.88 -9.29 -22.45
CA ALA A 162 9.95 -10.29 -22.57
C ALA A 162 9.42 -11.74 -22.61
N LEU A 163 8.29 -12.04 -21.97
CA LEU A 163 7.64 -13.34 -22.06
C LEU A 163 7.04 -13.57 -23.46
N LEU A 164 6.39 -12.54 -24.03
CA LEU A 164 5.84 -12.59 -25.39
C LEU A 164 6.93 -12.79 -26.44
N ALA A 165 8.04 -12.04 -26.35
CA ALA A 165 9.17 -12.21 -27.27
C ALA A 165 9.79 -13.62 -27.22
N ARG A 166 9.87 -14.23 -26.03
CA ARG A 166 10.30 -15.63 -25.87
C ARG A 166 9.32 -16.60 -26.52
N LYS A 167 8.01 -16.34 -26.41
CA LYS A 167 6.98 -17.14 -27.07
C LYS A 167 7.02 -17.01 -28.59
N ASP A 168 7.28 -15.82 -29.12
CA ASP A 168 7.47 -15.62 -30.56
C ASP A 168 8.70 -16.37 -31.09
N THR A 169 9.80 -16.37 -30.32
CA THR A 169 11.00 -17.15 -30.66
C THR A 169 10.69 -18.66 -30.69
N GLU A 170 9.94 -19.16 -29.69
CA GLU A 170 9.50 -20.55 -29.63
C GLU A 170 8.60 -20.91 -30.84
N LEU A 171 7.65 -20.05 -31.19
CA LEU A 171 6.78 -20.25 -32.36
C LEU A 171 7.55 -20.21 -33.68
N GLN A 172 8.57 -19.35 -33.78
CA GLN A 172 9.42 -19.28 -34.95
C GLN A 172 10.28 -20.55 -35.11
N ASP A 173 10.85 -21.06 -34.02
CA ASP A 173 11.59 -22.33 -34.04
C ASP A 173 10.72 -23.50 -34.53
N TYR A 174 9.45 -23.59 -34.10
CA TYR A 174 8.54 -24.60 -34.64
C TYR A 174 8.35 -24.47 -36.16
N ARG A 175 8.20 -23.24 -36.68
CA ARG A 175 8.04 -23.00 -38.13
C ARG A 175 9.30 -23.36 -38.90
N ASP A 176 10.47 -22.97 -38.37
CA ASP A 176 11.77 -23.24 -38.99
C ASP A 176 12.06 -24.76 -39.03
N ASN A 177 11.54 -25.51 -38.06
CA ASN A 177 11.56 -26.99 -38.03
C ASN A 177 10.44 -27.66 -38.83
N GLY A 178 9.67 -26.91 -39.63
CA GLY A 178 8.66 -27.42 -40.56
C GLY A 178 7.29 -27.72 -39.94
N ALA A 179 7.03 -27.27 -38.70
CA ALA A 179 5.70 -27.39 -38.11
C ALA A 179 4.71 -26.45 -38.81
N VAL A 180 3.52 -26.97 -39.13
CA VAL A 180 2.44 -26.22 -39.77
C VAL A 180 1.23 -26.18 -38.84
N LEU A 181 0.60 -25.00 -38.71
CA LEU A 181 -0.61 -24.86 -37.93
C LEU A 181 -1.76 -25.65 -38.58
N SER A 182 -2.45 -26.45 -37.77
CA SER A 182 -3.68 -27.15 -38.20
C SER A 182 -4.86 -26.20 -38.44
N ARG A 183 -4.82 -25.01 -37.84
CA ARG A 183 -5.84 -23.96 -37.95
C ARG A 183 -5.15 -22.61 -38.08
N GLU A 184 -5.21 -22.03 -39.27
CA GLU A 184 -4.54 -20.77 -39.61
C GLU A 184 -4.98 -19.59 -38.72
N ARG A 185 -6.26 -19.53 -38.35
CA ARG A 185 -6.82 -18.49 -37.45
C ARG A 185 -6.19 -18.43 -36.04
N LEU A 186 -5.35 -19.40 -35.67
CA LEU A 186 -4.63 -19.41 -34.39
C LEU A 186 -3.28 -18.71 -34.49
N GLN A 187 -2.84 -18.36 -35.69
CA GLN A 187 -1.61 -17.62 -35.91
C GLN A 187 -1.74 -16.22 -35.30
N THR A 188 -0.81 -15.89 -34.42
CA THR A 188 -0.63 -14.54 -33.89
C THR A 188 0.43 -13.80 -34.71
N GLU A 189 0.27 -12.48 -34.79
CA GLU A 189 1.31 -11.58 -35.29
C GLU A 189 2.47 -11.53 -34.29
N LEU A 190 3.67 -11.18 -34.76
CA LEU A 190 4.82 -10.99 -33.89
C LEU A 190 4.57 -9.81 -32.95
N PHE A 191 4.92 -9.99 -31.69
CA PHE A 191 4.77 -8.92 -30.70
C PHE A 191 5.89 -7.89 -30.86
N GLU A 192 5.52 -6.68 -31.28
CA GLU A 192 6.42 -5.53 -31.37
C GLU A 192 6.12 -4.53 -30.24
N GLU A 193 7.01 -4.47 -29.24
CA GLU A 193 6.81 -3.66 -28.03
C GLU A 193 6.62 -2.17 -28.33
N GLN A 194 7.43 -1.59 -29.24
CA GLN A 194 7.34 -0.18 -29.61
C GLN A 194 6.00 0.13 -30.27
N SER A 195 5.59 -0.68 -31.25
CA SER A 195 4.31 -0.51 -31.96
C SER A 195 3.13 -0.63 -30.99
N TYR A 196 3.16 -1.62 -30.09
CA TYR A 196 2.14 -1.76 -29.05
C TYR A 196 2.09 -0.52 -28.14
N ARG A 197 3.23 -0.02 -27.68
CA ARG A 197 3.30 1.16 -26.80
C ARG A 197 2.77 2.42 -27.49
N GLU A 198 3.11 2.64 -28.75
CA GLU A 198 2.59 3.76 -29.55
C GLU A 198 1.07 3.66 -29.73
N ASN A 199 0.56 2.48 -30.07
CA ASN A 199 -0.88 2.23 -30.17
C ASN A 199 -1.59 2.44 -28.82
N PHE A 200 -1.02 1.93 -27.73
CA PHE A 200 -1.57 2.12 -26.39
C PHE A 200 -1.70 3.61 -26.04
N LEU A 201 -0.66 4.41 -26.28
CA LEU A 201 -0.66 5.86 -26.00
C LEU A 201 -1.62 6.64 -26.90
N THR A 202 -1.75 6.27 -28.17
CA THR A 202 -2.55 7.02 -29.15
C THR A 202 -4.02 6.61 -29.18
N GLN A 203 -4.33 5.34 -28.90
CA GLN A 203 -5.68 4.80 -29.02
C GLN A 203 -6.28 4.42 -27.67
N THR A 204 -5.52 3.77 -26.79
CA THR A 204 -6.07 3.21 -25.54
C THR A 204 -6.17 4.26 -24.44
N VAL A 205 -5.12 5.05 -24.21
CA VAL A 205 -5.09 6.09 -23.15
C VAL A 205 -6.26 7.07 -23.30
N PRO A 206 -6.54 7.68 -24.47
CA PRO A 206 -7.67 8.60 -24.61
C PRO A 206 -9.02 7.95 -24.32
N GLN A 207 -9.21 6.68 -24.72
CA GLN A 207 -10.46 5.95 -24.46
C GLN A 207 -10.67 5.67 -22.97
N VAL A 208 -9.61 5.31 -22.26
CA VAL A 208 -9.66 5.07 -20.81
C VAL A 208 -9.92 6.39 -20.08
N CYS A 209 -9.20 7.46 -20.40
CA CYS A 209 -9.40 8.77 -19.78
C CYS A 209 -10.81 9.33 -20.02
N ALA A 210 -11.37 9.16 -21.22
CA ALA A 210 -12.72 9.63 -21.55
C ALA A 210 -13.84 8.86 -20.83
N ARG A 211 -13.57 7.63 -20.37
CA ARG A 211 -14.54 6.76 -19.69
C ARG A 211 -14.50 6.85 -18.16
N GLN A 212 -13.56 7.57 -17.58
CA GLN A 212 -13.41 7.70 -16.12
C GLN A 212 -14.53 8.57 -15.54
N GLY A 213 -15.66 7.96 -15.22
CA GLY A 213 -16.75 8.55 -14.43
C GLY A 213 -16.70 8.20 -12.94
N GLY A 214 -15.66 7.48 -12.49
CA GLY A 214 -15.46 7.07 -11.10
C GLY A 214 -14.02 7.31 -10.64
N LEU A 215 -13.75 7.04 -9.36
CA LEU A 215 -12.47 7.36 -8.70
C LEU A 215 -11.27 6.53 -9.21
N GLY A 216 -11.49 5.53 -10.08
CA GLY A 216 -10.43 4.82 -10.78
C GLY A 216 -9.53 3.94 -9.89
N PHE A 217 -9.99 3.61 -8.67
CA PHE A 217 -9.25 2.82 -7.69
C PHE A 217 -10.01 1.54 -7.32
N ASP A 218 -10.01 0.59 -8.25
CA ASP A 218 -10.70 -0.70 -8.12
C ASP A 218 -9.99 -1.68 -7.17
N SER A 219 -10.57 -2.87 -7.01
CA SER A 219 -10.04 -3.91 -6.11
C SER A 219 -8.63 -4.36 -6.49
N GLU A 220 -8.31 -4.44 -7.79
CA GLU A 220 -6.97 -4.86 -8.24
C GLU A 220 -5.90 -3.83 -7.84
N LEU A 221 -6.20 -2.54 -8.02
CA LEU A 221 -5.30 -1.47 -7.59
C LEU A 221 -5.21 -1.37 -6.05
N GLN A 222 -6.30 -1.63 -5.33
CA GLN A 222 -6.31 -1.70 -3.87
C GLN A 222 -5.42 -2.81 -3.33
N GLU A 223 -5.45 -3.99 -3.94
CA GLU A 223 -4.58 -5.12 -3.58
C GLU A 223 -3.10 -4.76 -3.77
N LEU A 224 -2.76 -4.17 -4.94
CA LEU A 224 -1.39 -3.74 -5.22
C LEU A 224 -0.93 -2.63 -4.25
N TYR A 225 -1.81 -1.67 -3.94
CA TYR A 225 -1.53 -0.62 -2.97
C TYR A 225 -1.24 -1.21 -1.59
N SER A 226 -2.10 -2.12 -1.11
CA SER A 226 -1.96 -2.76 0.20
C SER A 226 -0.67 -3.58 0.30
N ALA A 227 -0.29 -4.26 -0.78
CA ALA A 227 1.00 -4.93 -0.87
C ALA A 227 2.15 -3.91 -0.74
N VAL A 228 2.11 -2.82 -1.51
CA VAL A 228 3.14 -1.77 -1.51
C VAL A 228 3.33 -1.14 -0.13
N THR A 229 2.25 -0.78 0.55
CA THR A 229 2.33 -0.15 1.88
C THR A 229 2.80 -1.13 2.95
N SER A 230 2.38 -2.39 2.89
CA SER A 230 2.85 -3.45 3.79
C SER A 230 4.37 -3.70 3.69
N TYR A 231 4.92 -3.78 2.47
CA TYR A 231 6.36 -3.99 2.28
C TYR A 231 7.20 -2.78 2.71
N GLY A 232 6.68 -1.56 2.53
CA GLY A 232 7.32 -0.35 3.07
C GLY A 232 7.42 -0.38 4.59
N ASN A 233 6.34 -0.78 5.28
CA ASN A 233 6.23 -0.76 6.73
C ASN A 233 7.09 -1.84 7.42
N THR A 234 7.20 -3.05 6.85
CA THR A 234 8.03 -4.13 7.43
C THR A 234 9.51 -3.78 7.49
N ASN A 235 10.05 -3.07 6.49
CA ASN A 235 11.43 -2.64 6.48
C ASN A 235 11.70 -1.51 7.49
N THR A 236 10.75 -0.59 7.67
CA THR A 236 10.82 0.46 8.71
C THR A 236 10.73 -0.14 10.11
N ARG A 237 9.81 -1.09 10.35
CA ARG A 237 9.71 -1.81 11.63
C ARG A 237 10.99 -2.58 11.95
N LYS A 238 11.61 -3.27 10.98
CA LYS A 238 12.90 -3.96 11.17
C LYS A 238 14.04 -3.00 11.52
N ARG A 239 14.11 -1.84 10.86
CA ARG A 239 15.13 -0.82 11.15
C ARG A 239 14.97 -0.23 12.55
N ASN A 240 13.74 0.07 12.97
CA ASN A 240 13.45 0.61 14.30
C ASN A 240 13.71 -0.40 15.43
N ILE A 241 13.50 -1.70 15.17
CA ILE A 241 13.87 -2.78 16.11
C ILE A 241 15.40 -2.88 16.22
N SER A 242 16.12 -2.77 15.11
CA SER A 242 17.59 -2.79 15.09
C SER A 242 18.22 -1.59 15.81
N GLU A 243 17.66 -0.38 15.65
CA GLU A 243 18.16 0.84 16.30
C GLU A 243 17.88 0.88 17.82
N ARG A 244 16.78 0.26 18.29
CA ARG A 244 16.49 0.10 19.73
C ARG A 244 17.35 -0.96 20.44
N HIS A 245 17.90 -1.92 19.71
CA HIS A 245 18.82 -2.92 20.26
C HIS A 245 20.25 -2.41 20.37
N ALA A 246 20.68 -1.51 19.47
CA ALA A 246 22.03 -0.92 19.51
C ALA A 246 22.24 0.11 20.65
N SER A 247 21.16 0.63 21.23
CA SER A 247 21.20 1.69 22.26
C SER A 247 21.16 1.16 23.71
N LYS A 248 21.28 -0.15 23.92
CA LYS A 248 21.25 -0.77 25.26
C LYS A 248 22.54 -1.48 25.68
N GLU A 249 23.59 -1.47 24.86
CA GLU A 249 24.84 -2.21 25.16
C GLU A 249 25.99 -1.34 25.73
N ASP A 250 25.79 -0.04 25.98
CA ASP A 250 26.88 0.86 26.43
C ASP A 250 26.69 1.51 27.82
N GLU A 251 25.80 0.97 28.66
CA GLU A 251 25.69 1.36 30.08
C GLU A 251 25.57 0.12 30.98
N SER A 252 26.67 -0.60 31.21
CA SER A 252 26.89 -1.38 32.45
C SER A 252 28.29 -1.99 32.54
N ALA A 253 29.29 -1.18 32.89
CA ALA A 253 30.50 -1.71 33.53
C ALA A 253 31.33 -0.58 34.18
N THR A 254 30.99 -0.19 35.41
CA THR A 254 31.98 0.21 36.42
C THR A 254 31.34 0.18 37.81
N GLU A 255 31.61 -0.89 38.56
CA GLU A 255 31.37 -0.95 40.00
C GLU A 255 32.52 -0.27 40.77
N ASP A 256 32.11 0.54 41.74
CA ASP A 256 32.71 0.95 43.01
C ASP A 256 34.18 0.60 43.34
N ARG A 257 34.95 1.64 43.68
CA ARG A 257 35.84 1.65 44.85
C ARG A 257 36.29 3.07 45.22
N ASP A 258 36.02 3.45 46.47
CA ASP A 258 36.63 4.54 47.24
C ASP A 258 36.96 3.95 48.65
N PRO A 259 37.75 4.57 49.58
CA PRO A 259 38.14 5.99 49.65
C PRO A 259 39.57 6.33 50.17
N ASN A 260 39.85 7.65 50.13
CA ASN A 260 40.78 8.47 50.95
C ASN A 260 42.30 8.48 50.65
N HIS A 261 42.82 9.65 50.23
CA HIS A 261 43.65 10.51 51.10
C HIS A 261 43.88 11.91 50.51
N ALA A 262 43.97 12.89 51.42
CA ALA A 262 44.09 14.33 51.21
C ALA A 262 45.42 14.80 50.59
N ALA A 263 45.41 15.93 49.85
CA ALA A 263 46.09 17.18 50.22
C ALA A 263 46.29 18.14 49.02
N SER A 264 45.81 19.37 49.22
CA SER A 264 46.45 20.66 48.92
C SER A 264 46.89 21.06 47.49
N SER A 265 46.30 22.20 47.09
CA SER A 265 46.95 23.42 46.56
C SER A 265 46.99 23.69 45.06
N THR A 266 46.61 24.96 44.80
CA THR A 266 47.08 25.91 43.77
C THR A 266 46.45 25.90 42.36
N GLN A 267 45.53 26.85 42.17
CA GLN A 267 45.35 27.67 40.97
C GLN A 267 46.46 28.75 40.87
N PRO A 268 46.54 29.61 39.81
CA PRO A 268 46.24 29.52 38.35
C PRO A 268 47.42 30.16 37.55
N PRO A 269 47.32 31.04 36.52
CA PRO A 269 46.39 31.27 35.37
C PRO A 269 47.13 31.46 34.00
N GLY A 270 46.40 31.76 32.91
CA GLY A 270 46.90 32.50 31.72
C GLY A 270 46.32 32.05 30.37
N GLU A 271 45.35 32.80 29.81
CA GLU A 271 45.47 33.70 28.62
C GLU A 271 45.46 32.96 27.27
N GLU A 272 44.34 32.99 26.53
CA GLU A 272 43.90 33.99 25.53
C GLU A 272 44.56 33.89 24.13
N VAL A 273 43.72 34.14 23.11
CA VAL A 273 44.02 34.65 21.75
C VAL A 273 44.17 33.66 20.56
N ASN A 274 43.02 33.36 19.91
CA ASN A 274 42.60 33.89 18.58
C ASN A 274 43.14 33.37 17.21
N HIS A 275 42.17 33.40 16.26
CA HIS A 275 42.21 33.52 14.78
C HIS A 275 42.86 32.46 13.86
N GLY A 276 42.15 32.16 12.76
CA GLY A 276 42.83 31.88 11.48
C GLY A 276 42.05 31.03 10.46
N LEU A 277 41.42 31.70 9.50
CA LEU A 277 40.86 31.17 8.25
C LEU A 277 41.92 30.47 7.38
N GLY A 278 41.51 29.47 6.60
CA GLY A 278 42.30 28.90 5.50
C GLY A 278 41.44 28.11 4.52
N GLN A 279 41.28 28.68 3.32
CA GLN A 279 40.54 28.19 2.16
C GLN A 279 41.54 27.72 1.08
N LEU A 280 41.04 26.95 0.10
CA LEU A 280 41.68 26.50 -1.18
C LEU A 280 42.52 25.21 -1.05
N ASP A 281 42.41 24.23 -1.94
CA ASP A 281 42.62 24.37 -3.39
C ASP A 281 41.98 23.23 -4.24
N GLN A 282 41.77 23.56 -5.51
CA GLN A 282 41.25 22.74 -6.61
C GLN A 282 42.32 21.80 -7.18
N GLY A 283 41.90 20.79 -7.96
CA GLY A 283 42.81 20.03 -8.82
C GLY A 283 42.10 19.00 -9.70
N GLU A 284 41.57 19.46 -10.84
CA GLU A 284 41.25 18.60 -11.98
C GLU A 284 42.51 17.96 -12.58
N LYS A 285 42.44 16.69 -12.98
CA LYS A 285 43.16 16.17 -14.16
C LYS A 285 42.51 14.90 -14.71
N ARG A 286 42.01 15.00 -15.94
CA ARG A 286 41.73 13.89 -16.85
C ARG A 286 43.05 13.30 -17.36
N GLN A 287 43.15 11.98 -17.49
CA GLN A 287 43.68 11.35 -18.70
C GLN A 287 43.37 9.85 -18.77
N THR A 288 43.02 9.46 -19.99
CA THR A 288 42.79 8.15 -20.60
C THR A 288 44.03 7.25 -20.60
N GLY A 289 43.83 5.93 -20.52
CA GLY A 289 44.87 4.94 -20.82
C GLY A 289 44.38 3.50 -20.73
N GLN A 290 44.19 2.88 -21.88
CA GLN A 290 43.82 1.49 -22.13
C GLN A 290 45.10 0.62 -22.11
N GLY A 291 45.05 -0.63 -21.62
CA GLY A 291 46.10 -1.62 -21.90
C GLY A 291 46.36 -2.72 -20.85
N ASP A 292 45.74 -3.88 -21.08
CA ASP A 292 46.32 -5.25 -21.05
C ASP A 292 46.93 -5.91 -19.79
N ARG A 293 46.18 -6.92 -19.32
CA ARG A 293 46.49 -8.39 -19.27
C ARG A 293 47.26 -9.03 -18.10
N ALA A 294 46.79 -10.28 -17.83
CA ALA A 294 47.32 -11.37 -16.99
C ALA A 294 46.93 -11.25 -15.50
N THR A 295 46.46 -12.26 -14.75
CA THR A 295 46.61 -13.74 -14.69
C THR A 295 45.49 -14.24 -13.74
N ASP A 296 44.69 -15.28 -14.03
CA ASP A 296 44.94 -16.73 -13.83
C ASP A 296 44.18 -17.29 -12.60
N SER A 297 43.59 -18.48 -12.77
CA SER A 297 43.00 -19.39 -11.76
C SER A 297 41.78 -18.88 -10.95
N GLU A 298 40.72 -19.64 -10.64
CA GLU A 298 40.57 -21.06 -10.33
C GLU A 298 39.06 -21.44 -10.37
N ARG A 299 38.75 -22.68 -10.74
CA ARG A 299 37.44 -23.38 -10.55
C ARG A 299 37.29 -23.76 -9.04
N PRO A 300 36.11 -24.11 -8.47
CA PRO A 300 35.30 -25.24 -8.97
C PRO A 300 33.78 -25.31 -8.63
N ASN A 301 33.18 -26.35 -9.23
CA ASN A 301 32.09 -27.22 -8.75
C ASN A 301 30.69 -26.66 -8.47
N GLU A 302 29.71 -27.13 -9.24
CA GLU A 302 28.40 -27.49 -8.70
C GLU A 302 27.93 -28.84 -9.23
N GLU A 303 27.34 -29.58 -8.30
CA GLU A 303 27.04 -31.00 -8.30
C GLU A 303 25.82 -31.36 -9.15
N GLN A 304 25.90 -32.53 -9.77
CA GLN A 304 24.74 -33.26 -10.26
C GLN A 304 23.89 -33.75 -9.08
N THR A 305 22.62 -33.34 -9.01
CA THR A 305 21.60 -34.09 -8.26
C THR A 305 20.43 -34.45 -9.17
N LYS A 306 20.27 -35.76 -9.37
CA LYS A 306 19.19 -36.43 -10.10
C LYS A 306 17.86 -36.29 -9.36
N VAL A 307 16.79 -35.99 -10.09
CA VAL A 307 15.40 -36.12 -9.60
C VAL A 307 14.80 -37.44 -10.10
N PRO A 308 14.14 -38.25 -9.24
CA PRO A 308 13.63 -39.56 -9.61
C PRO A 308 12.25 -39.51 -10.29
N MET A 309 12.08 -40.48 -11.17
CA MET A 309 10.90 -40.86 -11.94
C MET A 309 9.74 -41.28 -11.03
N ALA A 310 8.55 -40.70 -11.24
CA ALA A 310 7.30 -41.17 -10.63
C ALA A 310 6.36 -41.71 -11.71
N ALA A 311 5.79 -42.86 -11.41
CA ALA A 311 5.13 -43.80 -12.31
C ALA A 311 3.78 -43.32 -12.83
N ALA A 312 3.47 -43.75 -14.06
CA ALA A 312 2.17 -43.61 -14.71
C ALA A 312 1.16 -44.65 -14.19
N ALA A 313 0.02 -44.17 -13.73
CA ALA A 313 -1.28 -44.85 -13.61
C ALA A 313 -2.32 -43.71 -13.68
N ASP A 314 -3.47 -43.75 -14.34
CA ASP A 314 -4.24 -44.84 -14.91
C ASP A 314 -5.21 -44.23 -15.96
N ARG A 315 -5.48 -44.94 -17.05
CA ARG A 315 -6.51 -44.58 -18.06
C ARG A 315 -7.81 -45.30 -17.71
N PRO A 316 -8.99 -44.73 -18.00
CA PRO A 316 -10.13 -45.56 -18.37
C PRO A 316 -10.54 -45.39 -19.83
N ALA A 317 -10.87 -46.54 -20.41
CA ALA A 317 -11.17 -46.81 -21.80
C ALA A 317 -12.59 -46.41 -22.22
N ALA A 318 -12.79 -46.43 -23.53
CA ALA A 318 -13.96 -45.97 -24.25
C ALA A 318 -15.08 -47.02 -24.40
N ARG A 319 -16.33 -46.50 -24.50
CA ARG A 319 -17.47 -46.91 -25.36
C ARG A 319 -18.29 -48.16 -24.95
N PRO A 320 -19.63 -48.19 -25.22
CA PRO A 320 -20.14 -48.31 -26.59
C PRO A 320 -21.43 -47.54 -26.96
N LYS A 321 -21.59 -47.37 -28.29
CA LYS A 321 -22.72 -46.80 -29.02
C LYS A 321 -23.92 -47.75 -29.01
N LYS A 322 -25.15 -47.22 -28.96
CA LYS A 322 -26.36 -47.90 -29.47
C LYS A 322 -27.08 -47.03 -30.50
N LYS A 323 -27.20 -47.57 -31.72
CA LYS A 323 -28.17 -47.19 -32.75
C LYS A 323 -29.54 -47.76 -32.36
N LYS A 324 -30.63 -47.03 -32.65
CA LYS A 324 -31.80 -47.55 -33.38
C LYS A 324 -32.66 -46.39 -33.89
N ALA A 325 -33.41 -46.68 -34.95
CA ALA A 325 -33.98 -45.74 -35.90
C ALA A 325 -35.51 -45.72 -35.88
N LYS A 326 -36.05 -44.72 -36.60
CA LYS A 326 -37.35 -44.66 -37.32
C LYS A 326 -38.68 -44.46 -36.56
N GLY A 327 -39.41 -43.44 -37.02
CA GLY A 327 -40.87 -43.39 -37.25
C GLY A 327 -41.66 -42.61 -36.18
N LEU A 328 -42.31 -41.48 -36.47
CA LEU A 328 -43.44 -41.12 -37.36
C LEU A 328 -44.73 -40.91 -36.54
N PHE A 329 -45.32 -39.72 -36.73
CA PHE A 329 -46.63 -39.19 -36.29
C PHE A 329 -46.82 -38.64 -34.86
N GLY A 330 -47.41 -37.44 -34.83
CA GLY A 330 -47.79 -36.62 -33.68
C GLY A 330 -47.68 -35.16 -34.02
#